data_AF-A0A511T010-F1
#
_entry.id   AF-A0A511T010-F1
#
_cell.length_a   1.000
_cell.length_b   1.000
_cell.length_c   1.000
_cell.angle_alpha   90.00
_cell.angle_beta   90.00
_cell.angle_gamma   90.00
#
_symmetry.space_group_name_H-M   'P 1'
#
loop_
_entity.id
_entity.type
_entity.pdbx_description
1 polymer ?
#
loop_
_entity_poly.entity_id
_entity_poly.type
_entity_poly.pdbx_seq_one_letter_code
_entity_poly.pdbx_strand_id
1 'polypeptide(L)'
;MGHRFDMDMGPWGRQRCEVLAVEPERLFRIQFALNTTITWTLVSEGTGTRLELTHEGFDLDSPMGRRAFEGMKPGWPGVLARIAPVADAL
;
A
#
# COMPACT_ATOMS: atom_id res chain seq x y z
N MET A 1 -7.94 -0.65 -16.25
CA MET A 1 -6.72 -0.30 -15.46
C MET A 1 -6.22 1.07 -15.89
N GLY A 2 -5.40 1.73 -15.07
CA GLY A 2 -4.93 3.11 -15.32
C GLY A 2 -5.79 4.21 -14.68
N HIS A 3 -6.67 3.86 -13.73
CA HIS A 3 -7.40 4.87 -12.96
C HIS A 3 -6.42 5.66 -12.11
N ARG A 4 -6.50 6.99 -12.17
CA ARG A 4 -5.66 7.90 -11.40
C ARG A 4 -6.47 8.56 -10.32
N PHE A 5 -5.88 8.63 -9.14
CA PHE A 5 -6.49 9.28 -7.98
C PHE A 5 -5.40 9.96 -7.16
N ASP A 6 -5.81 10.90 -6.33
CA ASP A 6 -4.93 11.55 -5.39
C ASP A 6 -5.18 10.97 -3.99
N MET A 7 -4.11 10.58 -3.30
CA MET A 7 -4.13 10.15 -1.91
C MET A 7 -3.65 11.29 -1.01
N ASP A 8 -4.51 11.76 -0.13
CA ASP A 8 -4.17 12.77 0.86
C ASP A 8 -3.46 12.13 2.07
N MET A 9 -2.17 12.39 2.20
CA MET A 9 -1.37 11.91 3.33
C MET A 9 -1.27 12.99 4.43
N GLY A 10 -2.20 13.95 4.48
CA GLY A 10 -2.23 14.99 5.51
C GLY A 10 -0.92 15.79 5.57
N PRO A 11 -0.18 15.77 6.71
CA PRO A 11 1.07 16.51 6.86
C PRO A 11 2.16 16.17 5.82
N TRP A 12 2.07 14.97 5.21
CA TRP A 12 3.04 14.50 4.20
C TRP A 12 2.63 14.84 2.76
N GLY A 13 1.55 15.58 2.58
CA GLY A 13 1.09 16.09 1.29
C GLY A 13 0.30 15.07 0.46
N ARG A 14 -0.06 15.47 -0.75
CA ARG A 14 -0.90 14.68 -1.66
C ARG A 14 -0.05 13.87 -2.63
N GLN A 15 -0.32 12.58 -2.73
CA GLN A 15 0.37 11.65 -3.62
C GLN A 15 -0.53 11.31 -4.81
N ARG A 16 -0.03 11.48 -6.03
CA ARG A 16 -0.74 11.02 -7.22
C ARG A 16 -0.48 9.53 -7.40
N CYS A 17 -1.55 8.75 -7.41
CA CYS A 17 -1.53 7.31 -7.53
C CYS A 17 -2.14 6.87 -8.86
N GLU A 18 -1.71 5.70 -9.33
CA GLU A 18 -2.31 5.04 -10.48
C GLU A 18 -2.58 3.57 -10.16
N VAL A 19 -3.78 3.08 -10.49
CA VAL A 19 -4.14 1.67 -10.33
C VAL A 19 -3.45 0.86 -11.42
N LEU A 20 -2.51 0.01 -10.99
CA LEU A 20 -1.70 -0.84 -11.85
C LEU A 20 -2.32 -2.22 -12.04
N ALA A 21 -2.94 -2.80 -11.00
CA ALA A 21 -3.66 -4.07 -11.12
C ALA A 21 -4.82 -4.19 -10.12
N VAL A 22 -5.87 -4.88 -10.54
CA VAL A 22 -7.01 -5.28 -9.71
C VAL A 22 -7.42 -6.68 -10.14
N GLU A 23 -7.33 -7.62 -9.21
CA GLU A 23 -8.00 -8.92 -9.29
C GLU A 23 -8.97 -8.99 -8.10
N PRO A 24 -10.29 -9.09 -8.35
CA PRO A 24 -11.26 -9.17 -7.28
C PRO A 24 -10.87 -10.23 -6.25
N GLU A 25 -10.92 -9.87 -4.96
CA GLU A 25 -10.65 -10.77 -3.83
C GLU A 25 -9.24 -11.39 -3.79
N ARG A 26 -8.29 -10.91 -4.61
CA ARG A 26 -6.94 -11.49 -4.69
C ARG A 26 -5.83 -10.45 -4.69
N LEU A 27 -5.94 -9.39 -5.50
CA LEU A 27 -4.84 -8.46 -5.74
C LEU A 27 -5.34 -7.03 -5.92
N PHE A 28 -4.68 -6.09 -5.23
CA PHE A 28 -4.79 -4.68 -5.53
C PHE A 28 -3.40 -4.04 -5.55
N ARG A 29 -2.99 -3.49 -6.71
CA ARG A 29 -1.66 -2.92 -6.91
C ARG A 29 -1.76 -1.48 -7.42
N ILE A 30 -1.04 -0.57 -6.79
CA ILE A 30 -1.00 0.85 -7.16
C ILE A 30 0.44 1.36 -7.26
N GLN A 31 0.67 2.28 -8.20
CA GLN A 31 1.84 3.15 -8.17
C GLN A 31 1.62 4.20 -7.07
N PHE A 32 2.67 4.43 -6.29
CA PHE A 32 2.71 5.38 -5.19
C PHE A 32 3.99 6.22 -5.28
N ALA A 33 4.10 7.24 -4.42
CA ALA A 33 5.19 8.19 -4.31
C ALA A 33 6.57 7.66 -4.75
N LEU A 34 7.36 8.51 -5.43
CA LEU A 34 8.71 8.16 -5.90
C LEU A 34 8.76 6.92 -6.80
N ASN A 35 7.71 6.69 -7.61
CA ASN A 35 7.57 5.53 -8.48
C ASN A 35 7.64 4.17 -7.74
N THR A 36 7.34 4.18 -6.44
CA THR A 36 7.19 2.94 -5.67
C THR A 36 5.85 2.27 -5.99
N THR A 37 5.71 1.02 -5.60
CA THR A 37 4.46 0.26 -5.73
C THR A 37 3.99 -0.19 -4.35
N ILE A 38 2.70 -0.04 -4.08
CA ILE A 38 2.03 -0.73 -2.97
C ILE A 38 1.17 -1.84 -3.56
N THR A 39 1.38 -3.06 -3.07
CA THR A 39 0.63 -4.26 -3.44
C THR A 39 -0.04 -4.85 -2.22
N TRP A 40 -1.34 -5.05 -2.31
CA TRP A 40 -2.16 -5.78 -1.36
C TRP A 40 -2.51 -7.13 -1.97
N THR A 41 -2.19 -8.21 -1.26
CA THR A 41 -2.53 -9.57 -1.67
C THR A 41 -3.44 -10.19 -0.61
N LEU A 42 -4.54 -10.78 -1.07
CA LEU A 42 -5.47 -11.51 -0.24
C LEU A 42 -5.28 -13.01 -0.49
N VAL A 43 -4.99 -13.74 0.59
CA VAL A 43 -4.86 -15.20 0.56
C VAL A 43 -5.93 -15.79 1.46
N SER A 44 -6.82 -16.59 0.88
CA SER A 44 -7.81 -17.33 1.67
C SER A 44 -7.10 -18.31 2.61
N GLU A 45 -7.42 -18.25 3.91
CA GLU A 45 -6.87 -19.13 4.94
C GLU A 45 -7.99 -19.63 5.87
N GLY A 46 -8.48 -20.84 5.59
CA GLY A 46 -9.57 -21.45 6.34
C GLY A 46 -10.85 -20.61 6.27
N THR A 47 -11.32 -20.12 7.42
CA THR A 47 -12.49 -19.23 7.51
C THR A 47 -12.12 -17.75 7.45
N GLY A 48 -10.84 -17.42 7.26
CA GLY A 48 -10.33 -16.06 7.25
C GLY A 48 -9.58 -15.72 5.97
N THR A 49 -8.99 -14.53 5.98
CA THR A 49 -8.13 -14.04 4.91
C THR A 49 -6.84 -13.51 5.50
N ARG A 50 -5.71 -14.01 5.00
CA ARG A 50 -4.41 -13.39 5.25
C ARG A 50 -4.21 -12.24 4.29
N LEU A 51 -4.00 -11.06 4.85
CA LEU A 51 -3.65 -9.85 4.11
C LEU A 51 -2.14 -9.65 4.12
N GLU A 52 -1.55 -9.57 2.93
CA GLU A 52 -0.14 -9.22 2.75
C GLU A 52 -0.03 -7.83 2.12
N LEU A 53 0.86 -7.00 2.67
CA LEU A 53 1.20 -5.68 2.15
C LEU A 53 2.67 -5.68 1.75
N THR A 54 2.94 -5.38 0.48
CA THR A 54 4.29 -5.12 -0.02
C THR A 54 4.38 -3.67 -0.49
N HIS A 55 5.35 -2.92 0.03
CA HIS A 55 5.73 -1.60 -0.48
C HIS A 55 7.16 -1.67 -0.99
N GLU A 56 7.34 -1.56 -2.32
CA GLU A 56 8.61 -1.80 -2.99
C GLU A 56 8.93 -0.75 -4.05
N GLY A 57 10.14 -0.84 -4.64
CA GLY A 57 10.59 0.09 -5.68
C GLY A 57 11.33 1.32 -5.15
N PHE A 58 11.72 1.33 -3.88
CA PHE A 58 12.54 2.40 -3.33
C PHE A 58 13.95 2.36 -3.93
N ASP A 59 14.41 3.49 -4.49
CA ASP A 59 15.82 3.68 -4.85
C ASP A 59 16.64 3.91 -3.58
N LEU A 60 17.14 2.81 -3.01
CA LEU A 60 17.95 2.85 -1.81
C LEU A 60 19.33 3.45 -2.05
N ASP A 61 19.81 3.64 -3.27
CA ASP A 61 21.11 4.29 -3.51
C ASP A 61 21.01 5.81 -3.36
N SER A 62 19.82 6.38 -3.56
CA SER A 62 19.56 7.80 -3.31
C SER A 62 19.32 8.12 -1.82
N PRO A 63 19.82 9.26 -1.31
CA PRO A 63 19.48 9.73 0.04
C PRO A 63 17.98 9.92 0.24
N MET A 64 17.25 10.31 -0.80
CA MET A 64 15.81 10.51 -0.76
C MET A 64 15.05 9.18 -0.63
N GLY A 65 15.42 8.16 -1.41
CA GLY A 65 14.77 6.85 -1.35
C GLY A 65 15.04 6.12 -0.04
N ARG A 66 16.26 6.21 0.55
CA ARG A 66 16.50 5.72 1.92
C ARG A 66 15.61 6.41 2.95
N ARG A 67 15.49 7.73 2.89
CA ARG A 67 14.61 8.50 3.81
C ARG A 67 13.15 8.10 3.65
N ALA A 68 12.68 7.90 2.42
CA ALA A 68 11.31 7.47 2.16
C ALA A 68 11.05 6.05 2.71
N PHE A 69 11.99 5.12 2.49
CA PHE A 69 11.89 3.76 3.02
C PHE A 69 11.81 3.74 4.55
N GLU A 70 12.76 4.42 5.22
CA GLU A 70 12.79 4.50 6.68
C GLU A 70 11.61 5.29 7.26
N GLY A 71 11.13 6.31 6.53
CA GLY A 71 9.98 7.12 6.96
C GLY A 71 8.64 6.39 6.86
N MET A 72 8.45 5.55 5.84
CA MET A 72 7.18 4.82 5.63
C MET A 72 7.08 3.57 6.50
N LYS A 73 8.21 2.87 6.71
CA LYS A 73 8.28 1.57 7.40
C LYS A 73 7.52 1.52 8.74
N PRO A 74 7.62 2.51 9.65
CA PRO A 74 6.93 2.46 10.95
C PRO A 74 5.41 2.59 10.85
N GLY A 75 4.88 3.14 9.75
CA GLY A 75 3.44 3.35 9.58
C GLY A 75 2.68 2.08 9.22
N TRP A 76 3.30 1.15 8.49
CA TRP A 76 2.61 -0.01 7.93
C TRP A 76 1.94 -0.94 8.95
N PRO A 77 2.58 -1.29 10.09
CA PRO A 77 1.89 -2.08 11.12
C PRO A 77 0.62 -1.41 11.63
N GLY A 78 0.62 -0.08 11.79
CA GLY A 78 -0.53 0.69 12.24
C GLY A 78 -1.65 0.79 11.20
N VAL A 79 -1.33 0.71 9.91
CA VAL A 79 -2.32 0.62 8.82
C VAL A 79 -2.97 -0.76 8.85
N LEU A 80 -2.18 -1.83 8.90
CA LEU A 80 -2.69 -3.21 8.93
C LEU A 80 -3.61 -3.44 10.15
N ALA A 81 -3.23 -2.94 11.33
CA ALA A 81 -4.05 -3.03 12.54
C ALA A 81 -5.41 -2.34 12.43
N ARG A 82 -5.54 -1.31 11.56
CA ARG A 82 -6.80 -0.59 11.33
C ARG A 82 -7.68 -1.23 10.27
N ILE A 83 -7.14 -2.12 9.43
CA ILE A 83 -7.91 -2.81 8.39
C ILE A 83 -8.74 -3.94 8.99
N ALA A 84 -8.18 -4.70 9.94
CA ALA A 84 -8.89 -5.86 10.52
C ALA A 84 -10.30 -5.52 11.06
N PRO A 85 -10.50 -4.46 11.88
CA PRO A 85 -11.84 -4.11 12.35
C PRO A 85 -12.83 -3.70 11.25
N VAL A 86 -12.34 -3.21 10.11
CA VAL A 86 -13.19 -2.85 8.96
C VAL A 86 -13.67 -4.12 8.25
N ALA A 87 -12.82 -5.13 8.14
CA ALA A 87 -13.16 -6.40 7.53
C ALA A 87 -14.19 -7.18 8.38
N ASP A 88 -14.10 -7.10 9.71
CA ASP A 88 -15.05 -7.75 10.64
C ASP A 88 -16.45 -7.10 10.64
N ALA A 89 -16.59 -5.90 10.09
CA ALA A 89 -17.84 -5.15 10.07
C ALA A 89 -18.69 -5.36 8.80
N LEU A 90 -18.22 -6.18 7.85
CA LEU A 90 -18.89 -6.54 6.59
C LEU A 90 -19.58 -7.89 6.70
#